data_AF-A0A1M4Z821-F1
#
_entry.id   AF-A0A1M4Z821-F1
#
_cell.length_a   1.000
_cell.length_b   1.000
_cell.length_c   1.000
_cell.angle_alpha   90.00
_cell.angle_beta   90.00
_cell.angle_gamma   90.00
#
_symmetry.space_group_name_H-M   'P 1'
#
loop_
_entity.id
_entity.type
_entity.pdbx_description
1 polymer ?
#
loop_
_entity_poly.entity_id
_entity_poly.type
_entity_poly.pdbx_seq_one_letter_code
_entity_poly.pdbx_strand_id
1 'polypeptide(L)'
;MNQNIIKRVAITVTIVFLVFSFALITSLLLSESRDPGSTNMDRDGQEIGGIYLRYQNQVYASVPSNGNYLIREADANSFRLLDDNYRNQHFGIDKNHAYCGNLIVKDFNPSTAKAIGNDYFTDGRQTCYCASMSVSNKALSIVSEVSQRMQYGFGIGDKPQTYIYPFFKLEASATPYRTILKTEVAINGTLSYYEGKILPQANPERLRQIPKLYNDGDTRESERYLADGQHVYYENTILPLKDHPGLYAIVIDAQNQENYLIDPKQGMVYVNDIAFEKQYSPYRVLSLNGGHINHALFLSKEGIFYFDTEKKEVVRIDDNPFNTGKFTEIAPLIFSDGQQILYAQAEESWGNNKSPGLKSRSTKIYRLDEPGTGTWEKIGMVSNISGSVWKKGNTYYYFDRLGNTQLIGQTIYRITDQATVDQLLSPEIRTDDIRKLVRTDHMANVKSTELISAKTSYSSAYGWVIWIPIFLFIGVQLILWILRKLGVNPKPFSIKNQRLKVNGLWASSYALSDIDTVVFSIKPSIRQSGYSGRFQIQTKAGKRSRKYLFATQIRLSADTKQELELYIADLQNMLRQYRVNSTIHND
;
A
#
# COMPACT_ATOMS: atom_id res chain seq x y z
N MET A 1 6.15 47.50 6.24
CA MET A 1 6.42 46.61 7.40
C MET A 1 7.90 46.70 7.77
N ASN A 2 8.25 46.91 9.05
CA ASN A 2 9.64 47.15 9.50
C ASN A 2 10.54 45.92 9.20
N GLN A 3 11.70 46.10 8.57
CA GLN A 3 12.64 45.02 8.25
C GLN A 3 13.07 44.21 9.48
N ASN A 4 13.11 44.83 10.67
CA ASN A 4 13.39 44.13 11.93
C ASN A 4 12.24 43.22 12.38
N ILE A 5 10.99 43.56 12.05
CA ILE A 5 9.82 42.72 12.31
C ILE A 5 9.84 41.52 11.36
N ILE A 6 10.11 41.72 10.07
CA ILE A 6 10.21 40.63 9.09
C ILE A 6 11.31 39.63 9.47
N LYS A 7 12.49 40.10 9.89
CA LYS A 7 13.58 39.23 10.40
C LYS A 7 13.16 38.39 11.61
N ARG A 8 12.50 39.02 12.58
CA ARG A 8 12.04 38.33 13.79
C ARG A 8 11.00 37.28 13.43
N VAL A 9 10.03 37.62 12.58
CA VAL A 9 9.02 36.68 12.09
C VAL A 9 9.67 35.50 11.36
N ALA A 10 10.62 35.74 10.44
CA ALA A 10 11.29 34.68 9.70
C ALA A 10 12.08 33.73 10.62
N ILE A 11 12.89 34.27 11.55
CA ILE A 11 13.63 33.46 12.53
C ILE A 11 12.67 32.65 13.40
N THR A 12 11.60 33.27 13.89
CA THR A 12 10.58 32.60 14.69
C THR A 12 9.92 31.46 13.92
N VAL A 13 9.52 31.68 12.66
CA VAL A 13 8.93 30.64 11.81
C VAL A 13 9.90 29.47 11.59
N THR A 14 11.18 29.75 11.33
CA THR A 14 12.20 28.69 11.17
C THR A 14 12.41 27.87 12.44
N ILE A 15 12.50 28.53 13.59
CA ILE A 15 12.65 27.84 14.87
C ILE A 15 11.42 26.98 15.15
N VAL A 16 10.21 27.52 14.95
CA VAL A 16 8.96 26.78 15.11
C VAL A 16 8.92 25.56 14.20
N PHE A 17 9.32 25.69 12.93
CA PHE A 17 9.36 24.58 11.98
C PHE A 17 10.35 23.48 12.40
N LEU A 18 11.56 23.84 12.85
CA LEU A 18 12.56 22.87 13.31
C LEU A 18 12.12 22.17 14.58
N VAL A 19 11.54 22.90 15.53
CA VAL A 19 10.98 22.33 16.77
C VAL A 19 9.84 21.38 16.45
N PHE A 20 8.94 21.75 15.55
CA PHE A 20 7.85 20.89 15.10
C PHE A 20 8.36 19.62 14.41
N SER A 21 9.35 19.75 13.52
CA SER A 21 9.94 18.61 12.81
C SER A 21 10.65 17.65 13.75
N PHE A 22 11.38 18.18 14.73
CA PHE A 22 12.02 17.38 15.77
C PHE A 22 10.98 16.66 16.63
N ALA A 23 9.94 17.38 17.09
CA ALA A 23 8.84 16.81 17.85
C ALA A 23 8.13 15.69 17.06
N LEU A 24 7.91 15.87 15.76
CA LEU A 24 7.34 14.84 14.88
C LEU A 24 8.20 13.57 14.88
N ILE A 25 9.49 13.69 14.58
CA ILE A 25 10.40 12.55 14.50
C ILE A 25 10.47 11.83 15.85
N THR A 26 10.62 12.58 16.94
CA THR A 26 10.63 12.02 18.30
C THR A 26 9.34 11.27 18.59
N SER A 27 8.18 11.84 18.25
CA SER A 27 6.90 11.18 18.47
C SER A 27 6.75 9.88 17.68
N LEU A 28 7.25 9.83 16.44
CA LEU A 28 7.19 8.62 15.61
C LEU A 28 8.01 7.48 16.23
N LEU A 29 9.22 7.78 16.70
CA LEU A 29 10.06 6.79 17.39
C LEU A 29 9.42 6.28 18.69
N LEU A 30 8.85 7.19 19.48
CA LEU A 30 8.19 6.83 20.73
C LEU A 30 6.89 6.03 20.51
N SER A 31 6.16 6.33 19.43
CA SER A 31 4.93 5.62 19.05
C SER A 31 5.18 4.13 18.80
N GLU A 32 6.32 3.76 18.21
CA GLU A 32 6.64 2.35 17.92
C GLU A 32 6.93 1.55 19.20
N SER A 33 7.51 2.20 20.22
CA SER A 33 7.83 1.56 21.50
C SER A 33 6.66 1.44 22.48
N ARG A 34 5.47 1.95 22.13
CA ARG A 34 4.37 2.15 23.09
C ARG A 34 3.39 0.99 23.18
N ASP A 35 3.16 0.30 22.08
CA ASP A 35 2.35 -0.91 22.09
C ASP A 35 3.13 -2.01 22.84
N PRO A 36 2.46 -2.84 23.66
CA PRO A 36 3.09 -4.06 24.14
C PRO A 36 3.62 -4.83 22.92
N GLY A 37 4.91 -5.15 22.92
CA GLY A 37 5.50 -5.86 21.78
C GLY A 37 4.68 -7.12 21.49
N SER A 38 4.36 -7.37 20.22
CA SER A 38 3.52 -8.50 19.81
C SER A 38 4.01 -9.80 20.44
N THR A 39 5.32 -10.01 20.51
CA THR A 39 5.96 -11.16 21.17
C THR A 39 5.57 -11.35 22.64
N ASN A 40 5.38 -10.27 23.41
CA ASN A 40 4.97 -10.36 24.81
C ASN A 40 3.48 -10.74 24.90
N MET A 41 2.64 -10.18 24.03
CA MET A 41 1.22 -10.51 23.96
C MET A 41 1.00 -11.95 23.46
N ASP A 42 1.78 -12.40 22.48
CA ASP A 42 1.72 -13.76 21.94
C ASP A 42 2.18 -14.79 22.97
N ARG A 43 3.15 -14.46 23.83
CA ARG A 43 3.68 -15.38 24.85
C ARG A 43 2.84 -15.43 26.12
N ASP A 44 2.43 -14.26 26.63
CA ASP A 44 1.85 -14.12 27.97
C ASP A 44 0.35 -13.75 27.93
N GLY A 45 -0.22 -13.53 26.74
CA GLY A 45 -1.64 -13.26 26.56
C GLY A 45 -2.48 -14.53 26.52
N GLN A 46 -3.74 -14.40 26.91
CA GLN A 46 -4.73 -15.46 26.84
C GLN A 46 -5.67 -15.20 25.67
N GLU A 47 -5.69 -16.08 24.67
CA GLU A 47 -6.65 -16.00 23.57
C GLU A 47 -8.09 -16.10 24.10
N ILE A 48 -8.93 -15.16 23.67
CA ILE A 48 -10.38 -15.24 23.91
C ILE A 48 -11.04 -15.98 22.73
N GLY A 49 -10.48 -15.80 21.53
CA GLY A 49 -10.99 -16.34 20.27
C GLY A 49 -11.07 -15.27 19.21
N GLY A 50 -11.01 -15.68 17.94
CA GLY A 50 -11.05 -14.76 16.81
C GLY A 50 -9.88 -13.78 16.83
N ILE A 51 -10.19 -12.50 16.77
CA ILE A 51 -9.18 -11.43 16.80
C ILE A 51 -8.87 -10.92 18.22
N TYR A 52 -9.47 -11.50 19.25
CA TYR A 52 -9.46 -10.97 20.62
C TYR A 52 -8.50 -11.71 21.54
N LEU A 53 -7.76 -10.94 22.34
CA LEU A 53 -6.79 -11.43 23.32
C LEU A 53 -6.98 -10.71 24.65
N ARG A 54 -6.88 -11.44 25.75
CA ARG A 54 -6.75 -10.87 27.10
C ARG A 54 -5.29 -10.77 27.49
N TYR A 55 -4.83 -9.57 27.84
CA TYR A 55 -3.47 -9.34 28.33
C TYR A 55 -3.50 -8.34 29.48
N GLN A 56 -2.85 -8.66 30.61
CA GLN A 56 -2.83 -7.83 31.82
C GLN A 56 -4.23 -7.37 32.28
N ASN A 57 -5.21 -8.29 32.27
CA ASN A 57 -6.61 -8.00 32.64
C ASN A 57 -7.29 -6.94 31.76
N GLN A 58 -6.82 -6.76 30.52
CA GLN A 58 -7.39 -5.90 29.50
C GLN A 58 -7.68 -6.69 28.23
N VAL A 59 -8.62 -6.22 27.41
CA VAL A 59 -8.98 -6.86 26.13
C VAL A 59 -8.38 -6.08 24.98
N TYR A 60 -7.78 -6.81 24.06
CA TYR A 60 -7.21 -6.28 22.83
C TYR A 60 -7.88 -6.94 21.63
N ALA A 61 -8.03 -6.18 20.53
CA ALA A 61 -8.42 -6.72 19.24
C ALA A 61 -7.33 -6.46 18.20
N SER A 62 -7.02 -7.48 17.41
CA SER A 62 -6.08 -7.38 16.30
C SER A 62 -6.75 -6.77 15.07
N VAL A 63 -6.10 -5.75 14.50
CA VAL A 63 -6.50 -5.13 13.25
C VAL A 63 -5.37 -5.33 12.23
N PRO A 64 -5.61 -6.08 11.14
CA PRO A 64 -4.62 -6.29 10.09
C PRO A 64 -4.00 -4.98 9.61
N SER A 65 -2.68 -5.00 9.38
CA SER A 65 -1.89 -3.82 8.97
C SER A 65 -1.86 -2.64 9.95
N ASN A 66 -2.50 -2.73 11.11
CA ASN A 66 -2.53 -1.67 12.13
C ASN A 66 -2.14 -2.15 13.54
N GLY A 67 -2.10 -3.48 13.77
CA GLY A 67 -1.70 -4.11 15.02
C GLY A 67 -2.82 -4.20 16.05
N ASN A 68 -2.46 -4.42 17.30
CA ASN A 68 -3.42 -4.60 18.39
C ASN A 68 -3.96 -3.24 18.89
N TYR A 69 -5.23 -3.24 19.26
CA TYR A 69 -5.94 -2.11 19.88
C TYR A 69 -6.52 -2.52 21.23
N LEU A 70 -6.19 -1.77 22.27
CA LEU A 70 -6.85 -1.86 23.57
C LEU A 70 -8.31 -1.42 23.45
N ILE A 71 -9.23 -2.26 23.92
CA ILE A 71 -10.65 -1.93 24.08
C ILE A 71 -10.83 -1.45 25.52
N ARG A 72 -10.79 -0.12 25.72
CA ARG A 72 -10.72 0.47 27.06
C ARG A 72 -11.97 0.23 27.90
N GLU A 73 -13.11 0.20 27.24
CA GLU A 73 -14.43 0.03 27.87
C GLU A 73 -14.77 -1.44 28.11
N ALA A 74 -13.93 -2.37 27.61
CA ALA A 74 -14.18 -3.80 27.76
C ALA A 74 -14.07 -4.28 29.20
N ASP A 75 -15.11 -4.94 29.68
CA ASP A 75 -15.04 -5.72 30.91
C ASP A 75 -14.33 -7.04 30.63
N ALA A 76 -13.03 -7.09 30.93
CA ALA A 76 -12.18 -8.24 30.59
C ALA A 76 -12.67 -9.58 31.15
N ASN A 77 -13.40 -9.59 32.27
CA ASN A 77 -13.89 -10.80 32.92
C ASN A 77 -15.11 -11.40 32.21
N SER A 78 -15.99 -10.56 31.67
CA SER A 78 -17.20 -10.99 30.97
C SER A 78 -17.08 -10.98 29.45
N PHE A 79 -15.98 -10.46 28.91
CA PHE A 79 -15.75 -10.41 27.48
C PHE A 79 -15.69 -11.80 26.86
N ARG A 80 -16.47 -12.00 25.79
CA ARG A 80 -16.61 -13.26 25.05
C ARG A 80 -17.11 -13.03 23.63
N LEU A 81 -16.94 -14.03 22.78
CA LEU A 81 -17.61 -14.12 21.49
C LEU A 81 -19.07 -14.57 21.64
N LEU A 82 -19.87 -14.33 20.59
CA LEU A 82 -21.26 -14.80 20.52
C LEU A 82 -21.35 -16.29 20.15
N ASP A 83 -20.46 -16.76 19.27
CA ASP A 83 -20.29 -18.15 18.88
C ASP A 83 -18.86 -18.40 18.37
N ASP A 84 -18.56 -19.66 18.04
CA ASP A 84 -17.24 -20.09 17.55
C ASP A 84 -17.14 -20.08 16.01
N ASN A 85 -18.15 -19.54 15.30
CA ASN A 85 -18.12 -19.51 13.84
C ASN A 85 -17.02 -18.56 13.37
N TYR A 86 -16.11 -19.04 12.52
CA TYR A 86 -14.98 -18.26 12.02
C TYR A 86 -15.37 -16.90 11.41
N ARG A 87 -16.57 -16.82 10.82
CA ARG A 87 -17.10 -15.56 10.26
C ARG A 87 -17.40 -14.53 11.34
N ASN A 88 -17.97 -14.98 12.46
CA ASN A 88 -18.45 -14.10 13.54
C ASN A 88 -17.37 -13.67 14.54
N GLN A 89 -16.12 -14.08 14.33
CA GLN A 89 -14.97 -13.88 15.23
C GLN A 89 -14.51 -12.42 15.39
N HIS A 90 -15.14 -11.50 14.68
CA HIS A 90 -14.86 -10.06 14.70
C HIS A 90 -15.87 -9.26 15.52
N PHE A 91 -16.85 -9.95 16.14
CA PHE A 91 -17.86 -9.33 16.99
C PHE A 91 -17.81 -9.90 18.40
N GLY A 92 -17.37 -9.07 19.36
CA GLY A 92 -17.27 -9.40 20.77
C GLY A 92 -18.39 -8.75 21.58
N ILE A 93 -18.71 -9.33 22.73
CA ILE A 93 -19.58 -8.72 23.73
C ILE A 93 -18.99 -8.86 25.13
N ASP A 94 -19.35 -7.95 26.02
CA ASP A 94 -19.19 -8.12 27.46
C ASP A 94 -20.54 -7.84 28.16
N LYS A 95 -20.55 -7.77 29.50
CA LYS A 95 -21.79 -7.52 30.26
C LYS A 95 -22.46 -6.15 29.98
N ASN A 96 -21.73 -5.19 29.42
CA ASN A 96 -22.12 -3.79 29.23
C ASN A 96 -22.28 -3.40 27.75
N HIS A 97 -21.41 -3.91 26.87
CA HIS A 97 -21.25 -3.43 25.50
C HIS A 97 -21.07 -4.57 24.50
N ALA A 98 -21.36 -4.24 23.23
CA ALA A 98 -20.99 -5.03 22.06
C ALA A 98 -19.93 -4.28 21.24
N TYR A 99 -19.10 -5.02 20.51
CA TYR A 99 -17.94 -4.51 19.81
C TYR A 99 -17.85 -5.11 18.40
N CYS A 100 -17.63 -4.27 17.40
CA CYS A 100 -17.19 -4.69 16.07
C CYS A 100 -15.70 -4.35 15.95
N GLY A 101 -14.86 -5.37 15.88
CA GLY A 101 -13.43 -5.15 16.08
C GLY A 101 -13.15 -4.61 17.49
N ASN A 102 -12.39 -3.51 17.54
CA ASN A 102 -12.10 -2.78 18.77
C ASN A 102 -13.10 -1.65 19.07
N LEU A 103 -14.15 -1.46 18.26
CA LEU A 103 -15.05 -0.31 18.37
C LEU A 103 -16.42 -0.69 18.94
N ILE A 104 -16.93 0.12 19.87
CA ILE A 104 -18.25 -0.09 20.48
C ILE A 104 -19.37 0.06 19.46
N VAL A 105 -20.29 -0.90 19.48
CA VAL A 105 -21.57 -0.84 18.78
C VAL A 105 -22.58 -0.13 19.67
N LYS A 106 -22.87 1.13 19.36
CA LYS A 106 -23.80 1.95 20.14
C LYS A 106 -25.22 1.37 20.11
N ASP A 107 -25.90 1.51 21.25
CA ASP A 107 -27.29 1.13 21.50
C ASP A 107 -27.62 -0.36 21.27
N PHE A 108 -26.61 -1.22 21.24
CA PHE A 108 -26.77 -2.67 21.08
C PHE A 108 -26.71 -3.37 22.44
N ASN A 109 -27.74 -4.14 22.76
CA ASN A 109 -27.86 -4.83 24.03
C ASN A 109 -27.07 -6.17 24.01
N PRO A 110 -25.97 -6.28 24.75
CA PRO A 110 -25.18 -7.51 24.77
C PRO A 110 -25.92 -8.69 25.43
N SER A 111 -26.91 -8.45 26.28
CA SER A 111 -27.60 -9.53 27.01
C SER A 111 -28.52 -10.36 26.11
N THR A 112 -29.00 -9.77 25.01
CA THR A 112 -29.90 -10.41 24.02
C THR A 112 -29.23 -10.62 22.67
N ALA A 113 -27.93 -10.34 22.58
CA ALA A 113 -27.12 -10.44 21.39
C ALA A 113 -27.06 -11.86 20.82
N LYS A 114 -27.19 -11.98 19.50
CA LYS A 114 -27.14 -13.22 18.74
C LYS A 114 -26.50 -12.97 17.38
N ALA A 115 -25.69 -13.92 16.92
CA ALA A 115 -25.32 -14.01 15.52
C ALA A 115 -26.50 -14.60 14.71
N ILE A 116 -26.76 -14.04 13.53
CA ILE A 116 -27.75 -14.57 12.57
C ILE A 116 -27.09 -15.12 11.30
N GLY A 117 -25.75 -15.17 11.28
CA GLY A 117 -24.93 -15.70 10.20
C GLY A 117 -24.33 -14.63 9.29
N ASN A 118 -23.32 -15.02 8.52
CA ASN A 118 -22.64 -14.21 7.50
C ASN A 118 -22.31 -12.78 7.96
N ASP A 119 -21.68 -12.65 9.14
CA ASP A 119 -21.22 -11.39 9.73
C ASP A 119 -22.36 -10.44 10.19
N TYR A 120 -23.60 -10.94 10.29
CA TYR A 120 -24.73 -10.20 10.84
C TYR A 120 -25.08 -10.61 12.29
N PHE A 121 -25.42 -9.60 13.08
CA PHE A 121 -25.70 -9.71 14.50
C PHE A 121 -26.97 -8.94 14.87
N THR A 122 -27.71 -9.42 15.86
CA THR A 122 -28.89 -8.72 16.38
C THR A 122 -29.03 -8.88 17.88
N ASP A 123 -29.57 -7.87 18.54
CA ASP A 123 -30.00 -7.94 19.94
C ASP A 123 -31.54 -8.04 20.08
N GLY A 124 -32.26 -8.22 18.96
CA GLY A 124 -33.71 -8.20 18.87
C GLY A 124 -34.34 -6.82 18.61
N ARG A 125 -33.62 -5.71 18.83
CA ARG A 125 -34.05 -4.34 18.53
C ARG A 125 -33.26 -3.72 17.38
N GLN A 126 -31.95 -3.91 17.40
CA GLN A 126 -30.98 -3.49 16.42
C GLN A 126 -30.41 -4.73 15.70
N THR A 127 -30.18 -4.58 14.40
CA THR A 127 -29.42 -5.52 13.59
C THR A 127 -28.27 -4.77 12.93
N CYS A 128 -27.11 -5.38 12.87
CA CYS A 128 -25.92 -4.81 12.25
C CYS A 128 -25.11 -5.86 11.49
N TYR A 129 -24.28 -5.37 10.60
CA TYR A 129 -23.21 -6.12 9.94
C TYR A 129 -21.87 -5.64 10.49
N CYS A 130 -20.98 -6.58 10.81
CA CYS A 130 -19.60 -6.31 11.20
C CYS A 130 -18.66 -7.17 10.36
N ALA A 131 -17.97 -6.53 9.41
CA ALA A 131 -17.13 -7.22 8.44
C ALA A 131 -16.00 -8.01 9.11
N SER A 132 -15.69 -9.15 8.52
CA SER A 132 -14.52 -9.97 8.87
C SER A 132 -13.19 -9.47 8.27
N MET A 133 -13.24 -8.50 7.35
CA MET A 133 -12.05 -7.91 6.72
C MET A 133 -11.93 -6.42 7.04
N SER A 134 -10.75 -6.00 7.51
CA SER A 134 -10.48 -4.59 7.78
C SER A 134 -10.18 -3.81 6.50
N VAL A 135 -10.59 -2.55 6.45
CA VAL A 135 -10.33 -1.61 5.35
C VAL A 135 -9.66 -0.35 5.86
N SER A 136 -8.98 0.39 4.98
CA SER A 136 -8.42 1.70 5.34
C SER A 136 -9.52 2.65 5.81
N ASN A 137 -9.29 3.30 6.95
CA ASN A 137 -10.21 4.23 7.56
C ASN A 137 -10.23 5.57 6.79
N LYS A 138 -11.14 5.68 5.83
CA LYS A 138 -11.32 6.89 5.02
C LYS A 138 -11.80 8.12 5.82
N ALA A 139 -12.32 7.94 7.04
CA ALA A 139 -12.72 9.05 7.89
C ALA A 139 -11.51 9.73 8.57
N LEU A 140 -10.37 9.04 8.65
CA LEU A 140 -9.14 9.61 9.19
C LEU A 140 -8.37 10.34 8.08
N SER A 141 -8.41 11.67 8.10
CA SER A 141 -7.60 12.50 7.21
C SER A 141 -6.11 12.35 7.52
N ILE A 142 -5.24 12.64 6.55
CA ILE A 142 -3.78 12.64 6.72
C ILE A 142 -3.36 13.60 7.86
N VAL A 143 -4.00 14.76 7.97
CA VAL A 143 -3.69 15.75 9.02
C VAL A 143 -4.05 15.21 10.40
N SER A 144 -5.23 14.58 10.54
CA SER A 144 -5.65 13.95 11.80
C SER A 144 -4.80 12.74 12.14
N GLU A 145 -4.39 11.93 11.16
CA GLU A 145 -3.50 10.79 11.39
C GLU A 145 -2.16 11.28 11.96
N VAL A 146 -1.53 12.27 11.34
CA VAL A 146 -0.25 12.84 11.82
C VAL A 146 -0.40 13.40 13.23
N SER A 147 -1.46 14.18 13.49
CA SER A 147 -1.71 14.74 14.83
C SER A 147 -1.94 13.65 15.88
N GLN A 148 -2.77 12.64 15.59
CA GLN A 148 -3.04 11.53 16.53
C GLN A 148 -1.77 10.71 16.76
N ARG A 149 -1.00 10.43 15.72
CA ARG A 149 0.27 9.70 15.85
C ARG A 149 1.29 10.45 16.70
N MET A 150 1.36 11.78 16.56
CA MET A 150 2.17 12.62 17.46
C MET A 150 1.71 12.51 18.91
N GLN A 151 0.41 12.66 19.14
CA GLN A 151 -0.18 12.58 20.47
C GLN A 151 0.04 11.22 21.11
N TYR A 152 -0.11 10.15 20.33
CA TYR A 152 0.17 8.78 20.74
C TYR A 152 1.64 8.59 21.12
N GLY A 153 2.56 9.09 20.28
CA GLY A 153 4.00 9.09 20.55
C GLY A 153 4.38 9.82 21.85
N PHE A 154 3.67 10.89 22.21
CA PHE A 154 3.87 11.59 23.48
C PHE A 154 3.03 11.05 24.65
N GLY A 155 2.11 10.11 24.41
CA GLY A 155 1.28 9.49 25.46
C GLY A 155 0.10 10.32 25.91
N ILE A 156 -0.27 11.29 25.11
CA ILE A 156 -1.35 12.24 25.40
C ILE A 156 -2.60 11.95 24.57
N GLY A 157 -2.54 11.00 23.65
CA GLY A 157 -3.67 10.58 22.81
C GLY A 157 -3.63 9.09 22.49
N ASP A 158 -4.68 8.64 21.82
CA ASP A 158 -4.86 7.25 21.42
C ASP A 158 -4.12 6.90 20.13
N LYS A 159 -3.89 5.61 19.95
CA LYS A 159 -3.31 5.06 18.73
C LYS A 159 -4.22 5.40 17.53
N PRO A 160 -3.68 5.93 16.42
CA PRO A 160 -4.49 6.32 15.28
C PRO A 160 -5.07 5.10 14.56
N GLN A 161 -6.40 5.06 14.43
CA GLN A 161 -7.14 4.00 13.76
C GLN A 161 -7.10 4.14 12.24
N THR A 162 -6.01 3.71 11.60
CA THR A 162 -5.81 3.80 10.14
C THR A 162 -6.52 2.69 9.36
N TYR A 163 -6.87 1.58 10.02
CA TYR A 163 -7.71 0.51 9.48
C TYR A 163 -8.88 0.23 10.42
N ILE A 164 -10.06 -0.11 9.89
CA ILE A 164 -11.25 -0.45 10.67
C ILE A 164 -11.93 -1.67 10.07
N TYR A 165 -12.65 -2.43 10.90
CA TYR A 165 -13.66 -3.37 10.41
C TYR A 165 -14.92 -2.58 10.05
N PRO A 166 -15.38 -2.59 8.78
CA PRO A 166 -16.62 -1.96 8.40
C PRO A 166 -17.79 -2.40 9.28
N PHE A 167 -18.54 -1.40 9.75
CA PHE A 167 -19.75 -1.60 10.55
C PHE A 167 -20.91 -0.87 9.89
N PHE A 168 -22.03 -1.59 9.71
CA PHE A 168 -23.26 -1.01 9.19
C PHE A 168 -24.45 -1.40 10.07
N LYS A 169 -25.19 -0.40 10.54
CA LYS A 169 -26.48 -0.61 11.20
C LYS A 169 -27.57 -0.73 10.13
N LEU A 170 -28.39 -1.76 10.23
CA LEU A 170 -29.53 -1.97 9.32
C LEU A 170 -30.73 -1.13 9.77
N GLU A 171 -31.63 -0.85 8.83
CA GLU A 171 -32.89 -0.17 9.14
C GLU A 171 -33.75 -0.99 10.09
N ALA A 172 -34.44 -0.30 11.01
CA ALA A 172 -35.34 -0.93 11.96
C ALA A 172 -36.49 -1.63 11.23
N SER A 173 -36.85 -2.82 11.70
CA SER A 173 -37.85 -3.67 11.05
C SER A 173 -38.68 -4.41 12.10
N ALA A 174 -39.98 -4.52 11.85
CA ALA A 174 -40.87 -5.37 12.65
C ALA A 174 -40.62 -6.87 12.39
N THR A 175 -40.21 -7.20 11.17
CA THR A 175 -39.83 -8.57 10.81
C THR A 175 -38.34 -8.78 11.09
N PRO A 176 -37.94 -9.84 11.81
CA PRO A 176 -36.54 -10.13 12.06
C PRO A 176 -35.74 -10.34 10.77
N TYR A 177 -34.50 -9.84 10.74
CA TYR A 177 -33.56 -10.16 9.68
C TYR A 177 -33.08 -11.60 9.80
N ARG A 178 -32.85 -12.23 8.65
CA ARG A 178 -32.26 -13.57 8.53
C ARG A 178 -31.31 -13.63 7.34
N THR A 179 -30.33 -14.51 7.42
CA THR A 179 -29.49 -14.87 6.27
C THR A 179 -30.17 -15.98 5.48
N ILE A 180 -30.06 -15.92 4.15
CA ILE A 180 -30.70 -16.91 3.23
C ILE A 180 -29.73 -17.55 2.24
N LEU A 181 -28.50 -17.03 2.14
CA LEU A 181 -27.47 -17.46 1.19
C LEU A 181 -26.17 -17.78 1.94
N LYS A 182 -25.18 -18.36 1.24
CA LYS A 182 -23.86 -18.67 1.81
C LYS A 182 -22.89 -17.47 1.82
N THR A 183 -23.39 -16.31 1.41
CA THR A 183 -22.68 -15.02 1.35
C THR A 183 -23.42 -13.99 2.22
N GLU A 184 -22.81 -12.82 2.39
CA GLU A 184 -23.07 -11.71 3.30
C GLU A 184 -24.40 -10.99 3.02
N VAL A 185 -25.47 -11.76 2.80
CA VAL A 185 -26.82 -11.31 2.51
C VAL A 185 -27.73 -11.54 3.70
N ALA A 186 -28.43 -10.47 4.10
CA ALA A 186 -29.50 -10.52 5.09
C ALA A 186 -30.79 -9.91 4.53
N ILE A 187 -31.93 -10.51 4.87
CA ILE A 187 -33.26 -10.04 4.44
C ILE A 187 -34.24 -10.01 5.60
N ASN A 188 -35.24 -9.13 5.54
CA ASN A 188 -36.40 -9.13 6.45
C ASN A 188 -37.74 -9.34 5.70
N GLY A 189 -37.69 -9.71 4.43
CA GLY A 189 -38.86 -9.85 3.55
C GLY A 189 -39.28 -8.58 2.81
N THR A 190 -38.76 -7.40 3.18
CA THR A 190 -38.99 -6.13 2.45
C THR A 190 -37.69 -5.57 1.89
N LEU A 191 -36.64 -5.54 2.71
CA LEU A 191 -35.30 -5.09 2.37
C LEU A 191 -34.36 -6.28 2.28
N SER A 192 -33.40 -6.16 1.38
CA SER A 192 -32.24 -7.04 1.27
C SER A 192 -30.98 -6.22 1.44
N TYR A 193 -29.99 -6.80 2.09
CA TYR A 193 -28.68 -6.21 2.31
C TYR A 193 -27.61 -7.13 1.77
N TYR A 194 -26.52 -6.56 1.27
CA TYR A 194 -25.24 -7.22 1.01
C TYR A 194 -24.16 -6.44 1.75
N GLU A 195 -23.36 -7.12 2.58
CA GLU A 195 -22.36 -6.52 3.48
C GLU A 195 -22.89 -5.32 4.29
N GLY A 196 -24.12 -5.44 4.79
CA GLY A 196 -24.76 -4.40 5.61
C GLY A 196 -25.26 -3.17 4.85
N LYS A 197 -25.12 -3.12 3.53
CA LYS A 197 -25.68 -2.07 2.66
C LYS A 197 -26.88 -2.58 1.89
N ILE A 198 -27.86 -1.71 1.65
CA ILE A 198 -29.09 -2.05 0.93
C ILE A 198 -28.77 -2.54 -0.50
N LEU A 199 -29.39 -3.64 -0.91
CA LEU A 199 -29.49 -4.05 -2.31
C LEU A 199 -30.68 -3.30 -2.93
N PRO A 200 -30.44 -2.36 -3.85
CA PRO A 200 -31.51 -1.52 -4.38
C PRO A 200 -32.48 -2.33 -5.23
N GLN A 201 -33.79 -2.15 -5.02
CA GLN A 201 -34.85 -2.80 -5.82
C GLN A 201 -34.82 -4.34 -5.79
N ALA A 202 -34.14 -4.93 -4.80
CA ALA A 202 -34.05 -6.37 -4.66
C ALA A 202 -35.40 -7.00 -4.34
N ASN A 203 -35.67 -8.16 -4.95
CA ASN A 203 -36.73 -9.06 -4.52
C ASN A 203 -36.17 -10.06 -3.49
N PRO A 204 -36.46 -9.91 -2.17
CA PRO A 204 -35.85 -10.75 -1.15
C PRO A 204 -36.22 -12.24 -1.26
N GLU A 205 -37.39 -12.57 -1.81
CA GLU A 205 -37.87 -13.94 -1.92
C GLU A 205 -37.23 -14.74 -3.06
N ARG A 206 -36.67 -14.04 -4.05
CA ARG A 206 -36.08 -14.63 -5.24
C ARG A 206 -34.57 -14.47 -5.32
N LEU A 207 -33.97 -13.80 -4.33
CA LEU A 207 -32.54 -13.54 -4.28
C LEU A 207 -31.76 -14.86 -4.24
N ARG A 208 -30.80 -14.99 -5.16
CA ARG A 208 -29.94 -16.17 -5.34
C ARG A 208 -28.51 -15.75 -5.68
N GLN A 209 -27.57 -16.62 -5.38
CA GLN A 209 -26.21 -16.53 -5.91
C GLN A 209 -26.21 -16.99 -7.37
N ILE A 210 -25.34 -16.37 -8.19
CA ILE A 210 -25.13 -16.82 -9.58
C ILE A 210 -24.09 -17.96 -9.58
N PRO A 211 -24.32 -19.06 -10.32
CA PRO A 211 -23.33 -20.14 -10.46
C PRO A 211 -22.00 -19.62 -11.00
N LYS A 212 -20.90 -20.15 -10.50
CA LYS A 212 -19.51 -19.74 -10.77
C LYS A 212 -18.72 -20.96 -11.23
N LEU A 213 -18.30 -20.94 -12.49
CA LEU A 213 -17.63 -22.04 -13.18
C LEU A 213 -16.10 -21.95 -13.01
N TYR A 214 -15.49 -23.08 -12.65
CA TYR A 214 -14.05 -23.26 -12.51
C TYR A 214 -13.45 -24.03 -13.70
N ASN A 215 -12.12 -23.99 -13.85
CA ASN A 215 -11.41 -24.68 -14.94
C ASN A 215 -11.42 -26.21 -14.82
N ASP A 216 -11.70 -26.75 -13.64
CA ASP A 216 -11.90 -28.18 -13.36
C ASP A 216 -13.32 -28.67 -13.69
N GLY A 217 -14.21 -27.76 -14.12
CA GLY A 217 -15.62 -28.04 -14.39
C GLY A 217 -16.52 -27.97 -13.16
N ASP A 218 -15.96 -27.72 -11.97
CA ASP A 218 -16.74 -27.50 -10.76
C ASP A 218 -17.55 -26.20 -10.87
N THR A 219 -18.75 -26.23 -10.29
CA THR A 219 -19.65 -25.08 -10.26
C THR A 219 -20.01 -24.78 -8.82
N ARG A 220 -19.65 -23.58 -8.36
CA ARG A 220 -19.92 -23.10 -7.01
C ARG A 220 -20.82 -21.88 -7.05
N GLU A 221 -21.32 -21.44 -5.91
CA GLU A 221 -22.08 -20.20 -5.84
C GLU A 221 -21.15 -18.99 -5.82
N SER A 222 -21.47 -17.94 -6.59
CA SER A 222 -20.73 -16.67 -6.54
C SER A 222 -21.01 -15.93 -5.23
N GLU A 223 -19.97 -15.42 -4.59
CA GLU A 223 -20.06 -14.60 -3.38
C GLU A 223 -20.33 -13.11 -3.70
N ARG A 224 -20.20 -12.69 -4.97
CA ARG A 224 -20.33 -11.29 -5.37
C ARG A 224 -21.41 -11.03 -6.41
N TYR A 225 -21.72 -12.01 -7.25
CA TYR A 225 -22.80 -11.89 -8.22
C TYR A 225 -24.08 -12.53 -7.69
N LEU A 226 -25.13 -11.70 -7.58
CA LEU A 226 -26.45 -12.10 -7.13
C LEU A 226 -27.48 -11.81 -8.22
N ALA A 227 -28.62 -12.48 -8.16
CA ALA A 227 -29.78 -12.13 -8.97
C ALA A 227 -31.08 -12.39 -8.20
N ASP A 228 -32.18 -11.79 -8.62
CA ASP A 228 -33.46 -11.84 -7.90
C ASP A 228 -34.68 -12.14 -8.80
N GLY A 229 -34.44 -12.71 -9.98
CA GLY A 229 -35.47 -12.95 -10.99
C GLY A 229 -35.79 -11.75 -11.88
N GLN A 230 -35.30 -10.54 -11.58
CA GLN A 230 -35.47 -9.36 -12.43
C GLN A 230 -34.16 -8.61 -12.68
N HIS A 231 -33.38 -8.42 -11.63
CA HIS A 231 -32.12 -7.67 -11.61
C HIS A 231 -30.96 -8.62 -11.32
N VAL A 232 -29.78 -8.18 -11.76
CA VAL A 232 -28.50 -8.82 -11.49
C VAL A 232 -27.62 -7.81 -10.79
N TYR A 233 -26.88 -8.26 -9.79
CA TYR A 233 -26.07 -7.42 -8.94
C TYR A 233 -24.63 -7.89 -8.96
N TYR A 234 -23.70 -6.93 -9.00
CA TYR A 234 -22.36 -7.13 -8.49
C TYR A 234 -22.26 -6.38 -7.16
N GLU A 235 -22.10 -7.13 -6.06
CA GLU A 235 -22.17 -6.59 -4.70
C GLU A 235 -23.47 -5.76 -4.52
N ASN A 236 -23.37 -4.46 -4.25
CA ASN A 236 -24.52 -3.56 -4.08
C ASN A 236 -24.96 -2.82 -5.36
N THR A 237 -24.34 -3.11 -6.52
CA THR A 237 -24.59 -2.39 -7.78
C THR A 237 -25.47 -3.22 -8.72
N ILE A 238 -26.59 -2.65 -9.18
CA ILE A 238 -27.40 -3.24 -10.26
C ILE A 238 -26.63 -3.16 -11.57
N LEU A 239 -26.48 -4.30 -12.23
CA LEU A 239 -25.89 -4.39 -13.56
C LEU A 239 -26.94 -4.12 -14.64
N PRO A 240 -26.54 -3.59 -15.82
CA PRO A 240 -27.45 -3.29 -16.91
C PRO A 240 -27.85 -4.55 -17.72
N LEU A 241 -28.26 -5.62 -17.02
CA LEU A 241 -28.85 -6.82 -17.61
C LEU A 241 -30.05 -7.34 -16.79
N LYS A 242 -30.86 -8.18 -17.43
CA LYS A 242 -31.97 -8.88 -16.77
C LYS A 242 -31.55 -10.26 -16.32
N ASP A 243 -32.07 -10.69 -15.17
CA ASP A 243 -31.82 -12.04 -14.68
C ASP A 243 -32.42 -13.09 -15.64
N HIS A 244 -31.67 -14.17 -15.84
CA HIS A 244 -32.14 -15.40 -16.44
C HIS A 244 -31.26 -16.57 -15.98
N PRO A 245 -31.77 -17.82 -16.01
CA PRO A 245 -31.05 -19.00 -15.49
C PRO A 245 -29.78 -19.39 -16.25
N GLY A 246 -29.45 -18.69 -17.34
CA GLY A 246 -28.26 -18.96 -18.15
C GLY A 246 -27.04 -18.15 -17.74
N LEU A 247 -27.17 -17.23 -16.79
CA LEU A 247 -26.06 -16.43 -16.29
C LEU A 247 -25.12 -17.27 -15.45
N TYR A 248 -23.82 -17.10 -15.65
CA TYR A 248 -22.79 -17.73 -14.83
C TYR A 248 -21.56 -16.84 -14.71
N ALA A 249 -20.94 -16.84 -13.54
CA ALA A 249 -19.62 -16.27 -13.33
C ALA A 249 -18.53 -17.26 -13.74
N ILE A 250 -17.33 -16.77 -14.01
CA ILE A 250 -16.17 -17.61 -14.31
C ILE A 250 -14.99 -17.28 -13.40
N VAL A 251 -14.16 -18.29 -13.16
CA VAL A 251 -12.90 -18.18 -12.45
C VAL A 251 -11.76 -18.52 -13.40
N ILE A 252 -10.80 -17.60 -13.50
CA ILE A 252 -9.54 -17.86 -14.20
C ILE A 252 -8.54 -18.37 -13.17
N ASP A 253 -8.10 -19.61 -13.34
CA ASP A 253 -7.19 -20.29 -12.42
C ASP A 253 -5.84 -19.56 -12.28
N ALA A 254 -5.20 -19.67 -11.12
CA ALA A 254 -3.88 -19.10 -10.82
C ALA A 254 -3.72 -17.57 -11.01
N GLN A 255 -4.81 -16.81 -11.19
CA GLN A 255 -4.81 -15.34 -11.25
C GLN A 255 -5.29 -14.71 -9.93
N ASN A 256 -4.83 -13.49 -9.61
CA ASN A 256 -5.52 -12.64 -8.62
C ASN A 256 -6.78 -12.09 -9.29
N GLN A 257 -7.94 -12.52 -8.80
CA GLN A 257 -9.16 -12.62 -9.61
C GLN A 257 -9.99 -11.33 -9.61
N GLU A 258 -10.17 -10.76 -10.79
CA GLU A 258 -11.36 -9.96 -11.08
C GLU A 258 -12.57 -10.89 -11.26
N ASN A 259 -13.77 -10.40 -10.96
CA ASN A 259 -14.97 -11.23 -11.03
C ASN A 259 -15.61 -11.08 -12.41
N TYR A 260 -15.70 -12.15 -13.19
CA TYR A 260 -16.33 -12.08 -14.51
C TYR A 260 -17.70 -12.75 -14.49
N LEU A 261 -18.69 -12.09 -15.09
CA LEU A 261 -20.04 -12.62 -15.32
C LEU A 261 -20.30 -12.73 -16.83
N ILE A 262 -20.85 -13.86 -17.25
CA ILE A 262 -21.16 -14.18 -18.63
C ILE A 262 -22.68 -14.22 -18.83
N ASP A 263 -23.16 -13.45 -19.80
CA ASP A 263 -24.50 -13.59 -20.37
C ASP A 263 -24.39 -14.29 -21.73
N PRO A 264 -24.61 -15.61 -21.78
CA PRO A 264 -24.50 -16.35 -23.03
C PRO A 264 -25.66 -16.07 -24.01
N LYS A 265 -26.80 -15.52 -23.56
CA LYS A 265 -27.92 -15.20 -24.46
C LYS A 265 -27.60 -13.98 -25.32
N GLN A 266 -26.96 -12.97 -24.72
CA GLN A 266 -26.55 -11.75 -25.42
C GLN A 266 -25.09 -11.77 -25.87
N GLY A 267 -24.32 -12.80 -25.46
CA GLY A 267 -22.88 -12.86 -25.65
C GLY A 267 -22.14 -11.74 -24.93
N MET A 268 -22.67 -11.26 -23.81
CA MET A 268 -22.11 -10.15 -23.05
C MET A 268 -21.21 -10.67 -21.92
N VAL A 269 -20.22 -9.86 -21.57
CA VAL A 269 -19.32 -10.09 -20.45
C VAL A 269 -19.32 -8.87 -19.56
N TYR A 270 -19.28 -9.10 -18.25
CA TYR A 270 -19.12 -8.08 -17.23
C TYR A 270 -17.90 -8.43 -16.38
N VAL A 271 -17.14 -7.42 -16.00
CA VAL A 271 -16.05 -7.53 -15.04
C VAL A 271 -16.39 -6.63 -13.86
N ASN A 272 -16.59 -7.24 -12.69
CA ASN A 272 -17.19 -6.58 -11.53
C ASN A 272 -18.52 -5.90 -11.91
N ASP A 273 -18.62 -4.58 -11.78
CA ASP A 273 -19.78 -3.78 -12.19
C ASP A 273 -19.69 -3.18 -13.60
N ILE A 274 -18.63 -3.48 -14.36
CA ILE A 274 -18.35 -2.89 -15.66
C ILE A 274 -18.77 -3.84 -16.77
N ALA A 275 -19.66 -3.36 -17.65
CA ALA A 275 -20.06 -4.08 -18.86
C ALA A 275 -19.04 -3.91 -19.98
N PHE A 276 -18.74 -4.98 -20.71
CA PHE A 276 -18.03 -4.88 -21.98
C PHE A 276 -18.91 -4.16 -23.01
N GLU A 277 -18.30 -3.53 -24.01
CA GLU A 277 -19.05 -2.77 -25.03
C GLU A 277 -19.90 -3.67 -25.91
N LYS A 278 -21.23 -3.49 -25.86
CA LYS A 278 -22.20 -4.33 -26.59
C LYS A 278 -21.93 -4.45 -28.09
N GLN A 279 -21.34 -3.45 -28.73
CA GLN A 279 -21.06 -3.45 -30.17
C GLN A 279 -20.09 -4.55 -30.62
N TYR A 280 -19.26 -5.08 -29.72
CA TYR A 280 -18.34 -6.18 -30.03
C TYR A 280 -18.83 -7.55 -29.53
N SER A 281 -20.05 -7.64 -28.99
CA SER A 281 -20.63 -8.94 -28.66
C SER A 281 -20.91 -9.77 -29.94
N PRO A 282 -20.84 -11.11 -29.89
CA PRO A 282 -20.64 -11.92 -28.70
C PRO A 282 -19.16 -12.08 -28.33
N TYR A 283 -18.90 -12.06 -27.02
CA TYR A 283 -17.60 -12.36 -26.44
C TYR A 283 -17.48 -13.82 -26.01
N ARG A 284 -16.27 -14.37 -26.12
CA ARG A 284 -15.91 -15.71 -25.65
C ARG A 284 -14.61 -15.63 -24.86
N VAL A 285 -14.61 -16.13 -23.63
CA VAL A 285 -13.36 -16.28 -22.87
C VAL A 285 -12.39 -17.19 -23.64
N LEU A 286 -11.12 -16.79 -23.72
CA LEU A 286 -10.10 -17.55 -24.43
C LEU A 286 -9.82 -18.90 -23.74
N SER A 287 -9.62 -18.87 -22.42
CA SER A 287 -9.39 -20.04 -21.57
C SER A 287 -9.75 -19.73 -20.11
N LEU A 288 -10.13 -20.76 -19.34
CA LEU A 288 -10.27 -20.68 -17.88
C LEU A 288 -8.97 -21.01 -17.14
N ASN A 289 -7.95 -21.49 -17.85
CA ASN A 289 -6.63 -21.73 -17.28
C ASN A 289 -5.87 -20.41 -17.19
N GLY A 290 -5.12 -20.19 -16.11
CA GLY A 290 -4.34 -18.96 -15.98
C GLY A 290 -2.91 -19.09 -15.47
N GLY A 291 -2.32 -20.30 -15.49
CA GLY A 291 -0.93 -20.51 -15.07
C GLY A 291 0.10 -19.69 -15.86
N HIS A 292 -0.17 -19.40 -17.13
CA HIS A 292 0.73 -18.67 -18.04
C HIS A 292 0.13 -17.38 -18.60
N ILE A 293 -0.77 -16.71 -17.89
CA ILE A 293 -1.28 -15.38 -18.28
C ILE A 293 -1.17 -14.41 -17.10
N ASN A 294 -1.37 -13.12 -17.34
CA ASN A 294 -1.55 -12.09 -16.32
C ASN A 294 -2.89 -11.36 -16.45
N HIS A 295 -3.66 -11.68 -17.49
CA HIS A 295 -4.90 -11.02 -17.89
C HIS A 295 -5.83 -12.07 -18.49
N ALA A 296 -7.09 -12.07 -18.06
CA ALA A 296 -8.14 -12.81 -18.75
C ALA A 296 -8.38 -12.20 -20.14
N LEU A 297 -8.41 -13.04 -21.17
CA LEU A 297 -8.61 -12.60 -22.55
C LEU A 297 -9.97 -13.03 -23.07
N PHE A 298 -10.67 -12.11 -23.71
CA PHE A 298 -11.98 -12.33 -24.32
C PHE A 298 -11.92 -12.06 -25.81
N LEU A 299 -12.34 -13.04 -26.60
CA LEU A 299 -12.36 -13.01 -28.05
C LEU A 299 -13.73 -12.54 -28.54
N SER A 300 -13.74 -11.71 -29.57
CA SER A 300 -14.91 -11.41 -30.38
C SER A 300 -14.55 -11.46 -31.87
N LYS A 301 -15.53 -11.24 -32.76
CA LYS A 301 -15.25 -11.07 -34.19
C LYS A 301 -14.37 -9.84 -34.45
N GLU A 302 -14.62 -8.76 -33.72
CA GLU A 302 -14.01 -7.44 -33.95
C GLU A 302 -12.72 -7.22 -33.16
N GLY A 303 -12.23 -8.21 -32.41
CA GLY A 303 -10.98 -8.07 -31.68
C GLY A 303 -10.87 -8.94 -30.43
N ILE A 304 -9.77 -8.76 -29.73
CA ILE A 304 -9.47 -9.37 -28.43
C ILE A 304 -9.40 -8.31 -27.33
N PHE A 305 -9.95 -8.64 -26.16
CA PHE A 305 -10.20 -7.70 -25.07
C PHE A 305 -9.64 -8.22 -23.76
N TYR A 306 -9.24 -7.32 -22.87
CA TYR A 306 -8.88 -7.61 -21.49
C TYR A 306 -9.28 -6.44 -20.58
N PHE A 307 -9.32 -6.68 -19.27
CA PHE A 307 -9.51 -5.63 -18.29
C PHE A 307 -8.14 -5.15 -17.77
N ASP A 308 -7.85 -3.86 -17.93
CA ASP A 308 -6.67 -3.21 -17.33
C ASP A 308 -7.00 -2.84 -15.88
N THR A 309 -6.37 -3.50 -14.93
CA THR A 309 -6.69 -3.35 -13.49
C THR A 309 -6.21 -2.03 -12.90
N GLU A 310 -5.20 -1.39 -13.50
CA GLU A 310 -4.69 -0.10 -13.05
C GLU A 310 -5.61 1.04 -13.53
N LYS A 311 -6.04 0.97 -14.80
CA LYS A 311 -6.97 1.96 -15.38
C LYS A 311 -8.43 1.69 -15.05
N LYS A 312 -8.76 0.46 -14.66
CA LYS A 312 -10.12 -0.03 -14.42
C LYS A 312 -11.03 0.10 -15.64
N GLU A 313 -10.51 -0.27 -16.80
CA GLU A 313 -11.23 -0.19 -18.07
C GLU A 313 -11.05 -1.47 -18.90
N VAL A 314 -12.04 -1.77 -19.75
CA VAL A 314 -11.95 -2.85 -20.73
C VAL A 314 -11.26 -2.32 -21.98
N VAL A 315 -10.15 -2.93 -22.36
CA VAL A 315 -9.30 -2.49 -23.48
C VAL A 315 -9.38 -3.49 -24.63
N ARG A 316 -9.68 -3.00 -25.83
CA ARG A 316 -9.44 -3.74 -27.08
C ARG A 316 -7.94 -3.70 -27.40
N ILE A 317 -7.33 -4.85 -27.60
CA ILE A 317 -5.89 -4.98 -27.91
C ILE A 317 -5.68 -4.75 -29.40
N ASP A 318 -6.23 -5.65 -30.22
CA ASP A 318 -6.11 -5.65 -31.68
C ASP A 318 -7.17 -6.61 -32.28
N ASP A 319 -7.10 -6.82 -33.60
CA ASP A 319 -7.85 -7.84 -34.32
C ASP A 319 -7.64 -9.24 -33.70
N ASN A 320 -8.69 -10.06 -33.73
CA ASN A 320 -8.64 -11.37 -33.11
C ASN A 320 -7.83 -12.37 -33.96
N PRO A 321 -6.64 -12.82 -33.53
CA PRO A 321 -5.81 -13.74 -34.32
C PRO A 321 -6.44 -15.13 -34.48
N PHE A 322 -7.39 -15.50 -33.61
CA PHE A 322 -8.11 -16.77 -33.66
C PHE A 322 -9.22 -16.81 -34.72
N ASN A 323 -9.54 -15.69 -35.38
CA ASN A 323 -10.52 -15.66 -36.47
C ASN A 323 -10.04 -16.41 -37.73
N THR A 324 -8.73 -16.65 -37.87
CA THR A 324 -8.11 -17.23 -39.07
C THR A 324 -8.26 -18.74 -39.17
N GLY A 325 -8.71 -19.43 -38.11
CA GLY A 325 -8.80 -20.88 -38.06
C GLY A 325 -9.76 -21.39 -37.00
N LYS A 326 -10.08 -22.69 -37.03
CA LYS A 326 -10.93 -23.35 -36.03
C LYS A 326 -10.11 -23.83 -34.85
N PHE A 327 -9.56 -22.90 -34.08
CA PHE A 327 -8.71 -23.21 -32.95
C PHE A 327 -9.48 -23.87 -31.79
N THR A 328 -8.92 -24.95 -31.27
CA THR A 328 -9.35 -25.61 -30.02
C THR A 328 -8.20 -25.65 -29.03
N GLU A 329 -8.48 -25.46 -27.74
CA GLU A 329 -7.50 -25.61 -26.67
C GLU A 329 -7.13 -27.10 -26.52
N ILE A 330 -5.92 -27.49 -26.92
CA ILE A 330 -5.45 -28.88 -26.87
C ILE A 330 -4.69 -29.21 -25.57
N ALA A 331 -4.19 -28.16 -24.90
CA ALA A 331 -3.60 -28.16 -23.57
C ALA A 331 -3.80 -26.75 -22.98
N PRO A 332 -3.71 -26.58 -21.65
CA PRO A 332 -3.91 -25.28 -21.01
C PRO A 332 -3.14 -24.16 -21.72
N LEU A 333 -3.88 -23.16 -22.22
CA LEU A 333 -3.36 -21.97 -22.92
C LEU A 333 -2.64 -22.27 -24.25
N ILE A 334 -2.82 -23.47 -24.82
CA ILE A 334 -2.22 -23.89 -26.09
C ILE A 334 -3.35 -24.36 -27.03
N PHE A 335 -3.43 -23.72 -28.19
CA PHE A 335 -4.53 -23.84 -29.13
C PHE A 335 -4.03 -24.32 -30.48
N SER A 336 -4.78 -25.23 -31.10
CA SER A 336 -4.48 -25.77 -32.43
C SER A 336 -5.69 -25.69 -33.34
N ASP A 337 -5.47 -25.30 -34.59
CA ASP A 337 -6.43 -25.46 -35.70
C ASP A 337 -6.09 -26.67 -36.60
N GLY A 338 -5.13 -27.50 -36.17
CA GLY A 338 -4.59 -28.63 -36.92
C GLY A 338 -3.39 -28.28 -37.82
N GLN A 339 -3.18 -27.01 -38.16
CA GLN A 339 -2.06 -26.54 -38.99
C GLN A 339 -1.00 -25.80 -38.17
N GLN A 340 -1.44 -24.89 -37.30
CA GLN A 340 -0.60 -24.03 -36.49
C GLN A 340 -0.98 -24.11 -35.01
N ILE A 341 -0.02 -23.74 -34.16
CA ILE A 341 -0.22 -23.61 -32.71
C ILE A 341 -0.17 -22.13 -32.35
N LEU A 342 -1.20 -21.67 -31.67
CA LEU A 342 -1.18 -20.42 -30.92
C LEU A 342 -1.12 -20.74 -29.44
N TYR A 343 -0.38 -19.96 -28.66
CA TYR A 343 -0.34 -20.14 -27.21
C TYR A 343 -0.22 -18.81 -26.48
N ALA A 344 -0.73 -18.77 -25.25
CA ALA A 344 -0.66 -17.59 -24.39
C ALA A 344 0.48 -17.73 -23.38
N GLN A 345 1.25 -16.66 -23.18
CA GLN A 345 2.36 -16.63 -22.23
C GLN A 345 2.40 -15.31 -21.45
N ALA A 346 2.74 -15.41 -20.17
CA ALA A 346 2.88 -14.28 -19.28
C ALA A 346 4.32 -13.77 -19.26
N GLU A 347 4.47 -12.45 -19.18
CA GLU A 347 5.76 -11.80 -19.04
C GLU A 347 5.65 -10.67 -18.00
N GLU A 348 6.71 -10.49 -17.22
CA GLU A 348 6.83 -9.40 -16.25
C GLU A 348 8.04 -8.53 -16.61
N SER A 349 7.85 -7.22 -16.57
CA SER A 349 8.94 -6.26 -16.70
C SER A 349 9.27 -5.70 -15.32
N TRP A 350 10.50 -5.88 -14.87
CA TRP A 350 11.01 -5.39 -13.60
C TRP A 350 12.00 -4.25 -13.83
N GLY A 351 11.97 -3.27 -12.94
CA GLY A 351 12.90 -2.15 -12.99
C GLY A 351 14.29 -2.52 -12.47
N ASN A 352 15.29 -1.72 -12.84
CA ASN A 352 16.68 -1.89 -12.42
C ASN A 352 16.93 -1.37 -10.99
N ASN A 353 18.18 -1.46 -10.51
CA ASN A 353 18.57 -0.98 -9.17
C ASN A 353 18.22 0.49 -8.87
N LYS A 354 18.08 1.35 -9.89
CA LYS A 354 17.70 2.77 -9.70
C LYS A 354 16.19 2.97 -9.59
N SER A 355 15.40 2.02 -10.08
CA SER A 355 13.95 2.06 -10.02
C SER A 355 13.41 0.65 -9.78
N PRO A 356 13.72 0.03 -8.62
CA PRO A 356 13.36 -1.36 -8.36
C PRO A 356 11.84 -1.56 -8.34
N GLY A 357 11.42 -2.82 -8.50
CA GLY A 357 10.02 -3.24 -8.46
C GLY A 357 9.40 -3.52 -9.82
N LEU A 358 8.25 -4.17 -9.79
CA LEU A 358 7.46 -4.55 -10.96
C LEU A 358 6.98 -3.29 -11.69
N LYS A 359 7.24 -3.21 -13.00
CA LYS A 359 6.87 -2.09 -13.88
C LYS A 359 5.66 -2.39 -14.73
N SER A 360 5.54 -3.61 -15.21
CA SER A 360 4.37 -4.04 -15.95
C SER A 360 4.22 -5.55 -15.95
N ARG A 361 2.99 -6.00 -16.12
CA ARG A 361 2.66 -7.37 -16.48
C ARG A 361 2.08 -7.39 -17.88
N SER A 362 2.39 -8.44 -18.64
CA SER A 362 1.80 -8.68 -19.95
C SER A 362 1.31 -10.12 -20.13
N THR A 363 0.25 -10.28 -20.91
CA THR A 363 -0.15 -11.56 -21.50
C THR A 363 0.04 -11.44 -23.01
N LYS A 364 0.82 -12.33 -23.60
CA LYS A 364 1.11 -12.33 -25.03
C LYS A 364 0.52 -13.56 -25.68
N ILE A 365 0.03 -13.43 -26.91
CA ILE A 365 -0.28 -14.58 -27.76
C ILE A 365 0.82 -14.71 -28.81
N TYR A 366 1.34 -15.92 -28.91
CA TYR A 366 2.39 -16.30 -29.84
C TYR A 366 1.87 -17.30 -30.84
N ARG A 367 2.39 -17.24 -32.08
CA ARG A 367 2.38 -18.36 -33.02
C ARG A 367 3.68 -19.12 -32.89
N LEU A 368 3.59 -20.43 -32.73
CA LEU A 368 4.76 -21.31 -32.66
C LEU A 368 5.37 -21.51 -34.06
N ASP A 369 6.65 -21.20 -34.22
CA ASP A 369 7.40 -21.27 -35.49
C ASP A 369 8.49 -22.35 -35.46
N GLU A 370 8.25 -23.44 -34.72
CA GLU A 370 9.20 -24.55 -34.66
C GLU A 370 9.19 -25.40 -35.94
N PRO A 371 10.37 -25.75 -36.48
CA PRO A 371 10.49 -26.54 -37.68
C PRO A 371 9.99 -27.97 -37.44
N GLY A 372 9.14 -28.47 -38.32
CA GLY A 372 8.67 -29.85 -38.25
C GLY A 372 7.51 -30.12 -39.20
N THR A 373 7.55 -31.25 -39.87
CA THR A 373 6.47 -31.78 -40.72
C THR A 373 5.68 -32.84 -39.95
N GLY A 374 4.37 -32.91 -40.20
CA GLY A 374 3.48 -33.88 -39.56
C GLY A 374 2.55 -33.26 -38.52
N THR A 375 1.65 -34.09 -38.00
CA THR A 375 0.63 -33.70 -37.03
C THR A 375 1.19 -33.70 -35.61
N TRP A 376 0.61 -32.87 -34.75
CA TRP A 376 0.88 -32.91 -33.32
C TRP A 376 0.29 -34.17 -32.69
N GLU A 377 1.10 -34.88 -31.92
CA GLU A 377 0.71 -36.11 -31.22
C GLU A 377 0.99 -35.96 -29.71
N LYS A 378 0.01 -36.31 -28.88
CA LYS A 378 0.19 -36.33 -27.42
C LYS A 378 0.80 -37.67 -27.01
N ILE A 379 1.97 -37.64 -26.40
CA ILE A 379 2.71 -38.83 -25.97
C ILE A 379 2.25 -39.29 -24.58
N GLY A 380 2.05 -38.34 -23.66
CA GLY A 380 1.61 -38.67 -22.31
C GLY A 380 1.42 -37.46 -21.42
N MET A 381 0.84 -37.70 -20.24
CA MET A 381 0.67 -36.70 -19.19
C MET A 381 1.93 -36.65 -18.31
N VAL A 382 2.31 -35.45 -17.87
CA VAL A 382 3.37 -35.22 -16.87
C VAL A 382 2.67 -34.96 -15.55
N SER A 383 2.49 -36.01 -14.75
CA SER A 383 1.53 -36.04 -13.64
C SER A 383 0.11 -35.58 -14.05
N ASN A 384 -0.86 -35.65 -13.15
CA ASN A 384 -2.22 -35.15 -13.45
C ASN A 384 -2.30 -33.61 -13.40
N ILE A 385 -1.27 -32.93 -12.88
CA ILE A 385 -1.30 -31.50 -12.59
C ILE A 385 -0.20 -30.71 -13.30
N SER A 386 0.87 -31.35 -13.77
CA SER A 386 2.05 -30.59 -14.23
C SER A 386 2.00 -30.19 -15.70
N GLY A 387 1.54 -31.08 -16.59
CA GLY A 387 1.52 -30.79 -18.02
C GLY A 387 1.40 -32.03 -18.89
N SER A 388 1.94 -31.96 -20.10
CA SER A 388 1.96 -33.11 -21.02
C SER A 388 3.13 -33.05 -22.00
N VAL A 389 3.59 -34.23 -22.44
CA VAL A 389 4.59 -34.36 -23.50
C VAL A 389 3.89 -34.56 -24.84
N TRP A 390 4.33 -33.80 -25.83
CA TRP A 390 3.83 -33.83 -27.20
C TRP A 390 4.98 -34.03 -28.19
N LYS A 391 4.64 -34.46 -29.40
CA LYS A 391 5.59 -34.71 -30.48
C LYS A 391 5.09 -34.07 -31.78
N LYS A 392 6.02 -33.51 -32.55
CA LYS A 392 5.81 -33.08 -33.94
C LYS A 392 7.01 -33.54 -34.77
N GLY A 393 6.78 -34.42 -35.73
CA GLY A 393 7.88 -35.08 -36.45
C GLY A 393 8.76 -35.86 -35.46
N ASN A 394 10.06 -35.56 -35.43
CA ASN A 394 11.02 -36.20 -34.50
C ASN A 394 11.32 -35.39 -33.23
N THR A 395 10.65 -34.26 -33.04
CA THR A 395 10.92 -33.34 -31.92
C THR A 395 9.86 -33.47 -30.85
N TYR A 396 10.28 -33.51 -29.59
CA TYR A 396 9.41 -33.55 -28.42
C TYR A 396 9.28 -32.17 -27.77
N TYR A 397 8.12 -31.94 -27.17
CA TYR A 397 7.76 -30.70 -26.52
C TYR A 397 7.09 -31.00 -25.18
N TYR A 398 7.37 -30.16 -24.19
CA TYR A 398 6.66 -30.14 -22.93
C TYR A 398 5.69 -28.96 -22.92
N PHE A 399 4.41 -29.27 -22.78
CA PHE A 399 3.32 -28.31 -22.64
C PHE A 399 2.99 -28.18 -21.17
N ASP A 400 3.40 -27.06 -20.57
CA ASP A 400 3.32 -26.84 -19.12
C ASP A 400 1.93 -26.35 -18.69
N ARG A 401 1.46 -26.84 -17.54
CA ARG A 401 0.24 -26.41 -16.86
C ARG A 401 0.51 -25.65 -15.56
N LEU A 402 1.67 -25.84 -14.94
CA LEU A 402 1.99 -25.33 -13.60
C LEU A 402 2.05 -23.80 -13.54
N GLY A 403 2.66 -23.18 -14.55
CA GLY A 403 2.69 -21.73 -14.66
C GLY A 403 3.83 -21.04 -13.90
N ASN A 404 3.83 -19.71 -14.03
CA ASN A 404 4.89 -18.84 -13.51
C ASN A 404 5.06 -18.89 -11.99
N THR A 405 3.99 -19.17 -11.24
CA THR A 405 4.03 -19.29 -9.76
C THR A 405 4.88 -20.45 -9.29
N GLN A 406 5.05 -21.48 -10.13
CA GLN A 406 5.94 -22.61 -9.90
C GLN A 406 7.34 -22.40 -10.51
N LEU A 407 7.71 -21.17 -10.87
CA LEU A 407 9.00 -20.83 -11.48
C LEU A 407 9.27 -21.59 -12.80
N ILE A 408 8.21 -21.93 -13.53
CA ILE A 408 8.27 -22.48 -14.88
C ILE A 408 7.70 -21.40 -15.80
N GLY A 409 8.60 -20.68 -16.48
CA GLY A 409 8.28 -19.40 -17.10
C GLY A 409 7.74 -19.46 -18.52
N GLN A 410 7.83 -20.60 -19.21
CA GLN A 410 7.32 -20.76 -20.57
C GLN A 410 6.15 -21.73 -20.59
N THR A 411 5.19 -21.47 -21.46
CA THR A 411 4.03 -22.34 -21.70
C THR A 411 4.42 -23.59 -22.47
N ILE A 412 5.40 -23.46 -23.37
CA ILE A 412 5.91 -24.54 -24.22
C ILE A 412 7.43 -24.56 -24.15
N TYR A 413 7.99 -25.74 -23.88
CA TYR A 413 9.41 -26.02 -24.02
C TYR A 413 9.66 -27.06 -25.10
N ARG A 414 10.78 -26.93 -25.83
CA ARG A 414 11.31 -28.01 -26.67
C ARG A 414 12.22 -28.88 -25.82
N ILE A 415 11.97 -30.19 -25.83
CA ILE A 415 12.79 -31.17 -25.12
C ILE A 415 14.01 -31.51 -25.98
N THR A 416 15.20 -31.51 -25.37
CA THR A 416 16.48 -31.66 -26.11
C THR A 416 16.96 -33.10 -26.27
N ASP A 417 16.46 -34.02 -25.45
CA ASP A 417 16.92 -35.40 -25.41
C ASP A 417 15.81 -36.36 -24.95
N GLN A 418 15.96 -37.64 -25.31
CA GLN A 418 14.97 -38.68 -25.00
C GLN A 418 14.89 -38.99 -23.50
N ALA A 419 16.00 -38.91 -22.76
CA ALA A 419 16.01 -39.19 -21.32
C ALA A 419 15.08 -38.24 -20.55
N THR A 420 15.00 -36.98 -20.99
CA THR A 420 14.08 -35.99 -20.45
C THR A 420 12.61 -36.35 -20.71
N VAL A 421 12.29 -36.92 -21.88
CA VAL A 421 10.94 -37.44 -22.16
C VAL A 421 10.58 -38.54 -21.16
N ASP A 422 11.47 -39.51 -20.98
CA ASP A 422 11.25 -40.65 -20.08
C ASP A 422 11.12 -40.19 -18.62
N GLN A 423 11.92 -39.20 -18.21
CA GLN A 423 11.84 -38.61 -16.88
C GLN A 423 10.52 -37.86 -16.67
N LEU A 424 10.08 -37.04 -17.63
CA LEU A 424 8.80 -36.31 -17.54
C LEU A 424 7.59 -37.24 -17.48
N LEU A 425 7.66 -38.40 -18.15
CA LEU A 425 6.60 -39.41 -18.16
C LEU A 425 6.69 -40.37 -16.97
N SER A 426 7.69 -40.21 -16.10
CA SER A 426 7.80 -40.99 -14.86
C SER A 426 6.65 -40.64 -13.91
N PRO A 427 6.00 -41.64 -13.27
CA PRO A 427 4.96 -41.39 -12.27
C PRO A 427 5.48 -40.64 -11.04
N GLU A 428 6.78 -40.70 -10.75
CA GLU A 428 7.42 -40.07 -9.60
C GLU A 428 7.91 -38.63 -9.87
N ILE A 429 7.64 -38.08 -11.06
CA ILE A 429 8.11 -36.73 -11.43
C ILE A 429 7.54 -35.67 -10.47
N ARG A 430 8.42 -34.88 -9.85
CA ARG A 430 8.03 -33.75 -8.99
C ARG A 430 8.19 -32.43 -9.72
N THR A 431 7.49 -31.42 -9.25
CA THR A 431 7.65 -30.04 -9.76
C THR A 431 9.10 -29.56 -9.70
N ASP A 432 9.85 -29.96 -8.66
CA ASP A 432 11.27 -29.63 -8.50
C ASP A 432 12.15 -30.22 -9.59
N ASP A 433 11.83 -31.43 -10.05
CA ASP A 433 12.54 -32.11 -11.13
C ASP A 433 12.30 -31.39 -12.46
N ILE A 434 11.07 -30.96 -12.73
CA ILE A 434 10.72 -30.16 -13.92
C ILE A 434 11.48 -28.83 -13.89
N ARG A 435 11.50 -28.12 -12.76
CA ARG A 435 12.30 -26.89 -12.61
C ARG A 435 13.78 -27.13 -12.87
N LYS A 436 14.32 -28.26 -12.40
CA LYS A 436 15.72 -28.63 -12.63
C LYS A 436 15.99 -28.84 -14.13
N LEU A 437 15.14 -29.60 -14.82
CA LEU A 437 15.24 -29.83 -16.26
C LEU A 437 15.23 -28.52 -17.08
N VAL A 438 14.39 -27.54 -16.70
CA VAL A 438 14.41 -26.19 -17.31
C VAL A 438 15.74 -25.48 -17.06
N ARG A 439 16.23 -25.51 -15.82
CA ARG A 439 17.46 -24.78 -15.42
C ARG A 439 18.75 -25.37 -15.99
N THR A 440 18.74 -26.66 -16.33
CA THR A 440 19.90 -27.36 -16.89
C THR A 440 19.81 -27.53 -18.41
N ASP A 441 18.99 -26.71 -19.08
CA ASP A 441 18.84 -26.64 -20.55
C ASP A 441 18.38 -27.95 -21.23
N HIS A 442 17.83 -28.90 -20.48
CA HIS A 442 17.16 -30.09 -21.04
C HIS A 442 15.79 -29.75 -21.68
N MET A 443 15.29 -28.55 -21.36
CA MET A 443 14.08 -27.96 -21.91
C MET A 443 14.40 -26.55 -22.40
N ALA A 444 14.49 -26.38 -23.71
CA ALA A 444 14.84 -25.14 -24.37
C ALA A 444 13.59 -24.31 -24.73
N ASN A 445 13.74 -22.99 -24.78
CA ASN A 445 12.70 -22.10 -25.29
C ASN A 445 12.41 -22.39 -26.77
N VAL A 446 11.13 -22.29 -27.14
CA VAL A 446 10.67 -22.43 -28.53
C VAL A 446 10.85 -21.14 -29.32
N LYS A 447 10.96 -21.28 -30.65
CA LYS A 447 10.87 -20.17 -31.60
C LYS A 447 9.41 -19.83 -31.88
N SER A 448 9.08 -18.55 -31.75
CA SER A 448 7.72 -18.07 -31.92
C SER A 448 7.66 -16.62 -32.41
N THR A 449 6.57 -16.27 -33.07
CA THR A 449 6.22 -14.91 -33.48
C THR A 449 5.16 -14.36 -32.52
N GLU A 450 5.43 -13.21 -31.90
CA GLU A 450 4.43 -12.49 -31.12
C GLU A 450 3.35 -11.95 -32.05
N LEU A 451 2.09 -12.24 -31.75
CA LEU A 451 0.94 -11.73 -32.51
C LEU A 451 0.30 -10.54 -31.81
N ILE A 452 0.10 -10.63 -30.50
CA ILE A 452 -0.56 -9.60 -29.68
C ILE A 452 -0.03 -9.59 -28.25
N SER A 453 -0.22 -8.46 -27.57
CA SER A 453 0.22 -8.24 -26.18
C SER A 453 -0.78 -7.38 -25.41
N ALA A 454 -1.40 -7.97 -24.39
CA ALA A 454 -2.14 -7.24 -23.34
C ALA A 454 -1.13 -6.78 -22.28
N LYS A 455 -1.18 -5.52 -21.86
CA LYS A 455 -0.18 -4.96 -20.94
C LYS A 455 -0.78 -3.97 -19.94
N THR A 456 -0.64 -4.29 -18.66
CA THR A 456 -0.93 -3.38 -17.55
C THR A 456 0.38 -2.81 -17.01
N SER A 457 0.49 -1.48 -16.94
CA SER A 457 1.69 -0.77 -16.46
C SER A 457 1.46 -0.13 -15.10
N TYR A 458 2.36 -0.37 -14.15
CA TYR A 458 2.27 0.16 -12.79
C TYR A 458 3.01 1.49 -12.68
N SER A 459 2.32 2.51 -12.19
CA SER A 459 2.97 3.79 -11.84
C SER A 459 3.65 3.67 -10.46
N SER A 460 4.90 4.14 -10.32
CA SER A 460 5.57 4.10 -9.02
C SER A 460 5.00 5.18 -8.09
N ALA A 461 4.07 4.80 -7.22
CA ALA A 461 3.44 5.70 -6.23
C ALA A 461 4.44 6.40 -5.29
N TYR A 462 5.68 5.92 -5.19
CA TYR A 462 6.71 6.47 -4.29
C TYR A 462 7.60 7.55 -4.90
N GLY A 463 7.43 7.90 -6.18
CA GLY A 463 8.25 8.91 -6.84
C GLY A 463 8.22 10.29 -6.16
N TRP A 464 7.08 10.66 -5.56
CA TRP A 464 6.91 11.96 -4.90
C TRP A 464 7.61 12.03 -3.53
N VAL A 465 7.80 10.89 -2.85
CA VAL A 465 8.38 10.81 -1.49
C VAL A 465 9.87 11.18 -1.49
N ILE A 466 10.59 10.89 -2.58
CA ILE A 466 11.99 11.30 -2.77
C ILE A 466 12.13 12.84 -2.79
N TRP A 467 11.08 13.56 -3.18
CA TRP A 467 11.12 15.02 -3.20
C TRP A 467 10.96 15.65 -1.83
N ILE A 468 10.45 14.92 -0.82
CA ILE A 468 10.29 15.44 0.55
C ILE A 468 11.62 15.96 1.13
N PRO A 469 12.73 15.19 1.15
CA PRO A 469 14.02 15.70 1.64
C PRO A 469 14.59 16.81 0.75
N ILE A 470 14.33 16.78 -0.57
CA ILE A 470 14.79 17.81 -1.51
C ILE A 470 14.07 19.14 -1.23
N PHE A 471 12.75 19.13 -1.07
CA PHE A 471 11.96 20.30 -0.71
C PHE A 471 12.31 20.82 0.68
N LEU A 472 12.59 19.94 1.65
CA LEU A 472 13.04 20.34 2.97
C LEU A 472 14.42 21.02 2.91
N PHE A 473 15.35 20.49 2.12
CA PHE A 473 16.67 21.09 1.90
C PHE A 473 16.58 22.45 1.19
N ILE A 474 15.80 22.53 0.10
CA ILE A 474 15.56 23.78 -0.62
C ILE A 474 14.87 24.81 0.30
N GLY A 475 13.92 24.38 1.11
CA GLY A 475 13.24 25.22 2.11
C GLY A 475 14.23 25.82 3.12
N VAL A 476 15.14 25.01 3.65
CA VAL A 476 16.21 25.49 4.55
C VAL A 476 17.13 26.48 3.84
N GLN A 477 17.53 26.20 2.59
CA GLN A 477 18.40 27.12 1.83
C GLN A 477 17.69 28.44 1.48
N LEU A 478 16.41 28.39 1.10
CA LEU A 478 15.59 29.56 0.84
C LEU A 478 15.43 30.42 2.09
N ILE A 479 15.21 29.80 3.25
CA ILE A 479 15.17 30.47 4.55
C ILE A 479 16.51 31.15 4.86
N LEU A 480 17.63 30.44 4.71
CA LEU A 480 18.97 31.01 4.92
C LEU A 480 19.24 32.19 3.97
N TRP A 481 18.80 32.09 2.72
CA TRP A 481 18.91 33.15 1.72
C TRP A 481 18.05 34.37 2.09
N ILE A 482 16.81 34.18 2.55
CA ILE A 482 15.93 35.24 3.05
C ILE A 482 16.56 35.94 4.27
N LEU A 483 17.12 35.18 5.22
CA LEU A 483 17.82 35.72 6.39
C LEU A 483 19.02 36.61 5.97
N ARG A 484 19.75 36.22 4.92
CA ARG A 484 20.84 37.02 4.32
C ARG A 484 20.32 38.30 3.68
N LYS A 485 19.31 38.21 2.81
CA LYS A 485 18.70 39.36 2.09
C LYS A 485 18.12 40.41 3.04
N LEU A 486 17.63 39.97 4.19
CA LEU A 486 17.13 40.87 5.21
C LEU A 486 18.27 41.55 5.98
N GLY A 487 19.49 41.00 6.01
CA GLY A 487 20.66 41.58 6.70
C GLY A 487 20.79 41.15 8.16
N VAL A 488 20.47 39.89 8.48
CA VAL A 488 20.82 39.27 9.78
C VAL A 488 22.32 39.01 9.75
N ASN A 489 23.11 40.02 10.13
CA ASN A 489 24.57 39.95 10.18
C ASN A 489 25.04 39.59 11.60
N PRO A 490 25.99 38.66 11.79
CA PRO A 490 26.44 38.23 13.11
C PRO A 490 27.42 39.24 13.72
N LYS A 491 27.01 40.51 13.84
CA LYS A 491 27.81 41.47 14.62
C LYS A 491 27.78 41.02 16.08
N PRO A 492 28.94 40.73 16.71
CA PRO A 492 28.99 40.25 18.09
C PRO A 492 28.36 41.23 19.09
N PHE A 493 28.40 42.52 18.78
CA PHE A 493 27.83 43.59 19.60
C PHE A 493 27.40 44.78 18.75
N SER A 494 26.66 45.71 19.36
CA SER A 494 26.31 47.00 18.79
C SER A 494 26.48 48.10 19.83
N ILE A 495 26.84 49.31 19.41
CA ILE A 495 26.96 50.46 20.30
C ILE A 495 25.78 51.39 20.05
N LYS A 496 24.97 51.62 21.10
CA LYS A 496 23.81 52.54 21.07
C LYS A 496 23.65 53.18 22.44
N ASN A 497 23.28 54.46 22.49
CA ASN A 497 23.02 55.22 23.71
C ASN A 497 24.20 55.17 24.71
N GLN A 498 25.42 55.36 24.22
CA GLN A 498 26.66 55.26 25.02
C GLN A 498 26.83 53.92 25.78
N ARG A 499 26.26 52.83 25.25
CA ARG A 499 26.44 51.48 25.77
C ARG A 499 26.82 50.50 24.67
N LEU A 500 27.74 49.60 24.98
CA LEU A 500 28.02 48.42 24.18
C LEU A 500 27.05 47.31 24.57
N LYS A 501 26.24 46.86 23.61
CA LYS A 501 25.24 45.78 23.76
C LYS A 501 25.72 44.54 23.03
N VAL A 502 25.93 43.45 23.76
CA VAL A 502 26.28 42.16 23.17
C VAL A 502 25.05 41.57 22.47
N ASN A 503 25.20 41.20 21.20
CA ASN A 503 24.13 40.61 20.40
C ASN A 503 24.16 39.08 20.59
N GLY A 504 23.10 38.50 21.17
CA GLY A 504 22.99 37.06 21.39
C GLY A 504 21.83 36.70 22.32
N LEU A 505 21.61 35.39 22.54
CA LEU A 505 20.52 34.85 23.37
C LEU A 505 20.54 35.33 24.83
N TRP A 506 21.69 35.78 25.34
CA TRP A 506 21.81 36.40 26.67
C TRP A 506 22.49 37.75 26.52
N ALA A 507 21.71 38.77 26.17
CA ALA A 507 22.20 40.11 25.90
C ALA A 507 22.71 40.78 27.17
N SER A 508 23.98 41.18 27.17
CA SER A 508 24.60 41.98 28.24
C SER A 508 24.90 43.38 27.72
N SER A 509 24.78 44.40 28.57
CA SER A 509 25.02 45.79 28.16
C SER A 509 25.95 46.50 29.13
N TYR A 510 27.02 47.11 28.60
CA TYR A 510 28.06 47.78 29.36
C TYR A 510 28.08 49.27 28.98
N ALA A 511 28.12 50.17 29.96
CA ALA A 511 28.32 51.59 29.67
C ALA A 511 29.73 51.79 29.12
N LEU A 512 29.89 52.57 28.05
CA LEU A 512 31.20 52.79 27.45
C LEU A 512 32.19 53.44 28.43
N SER A 513 31.69 54.26 29.36
CA SER A 513 32.46 54.86 30.46
C SER A 513 33.16 53.85 31.35
N ASP A 514 32.57 52.66 31.49
CA ASP A 514 32.98 51.63 32.45
C ASP A 514 33.89 50.58 31.79
N ILE A 515 33.98 50.59 30.47
CA ILE A 515 34.84 49.68 29.71
C ILE A 515 36.26 50.23 29.74
N ASP A 516 37.19 49.38 30.18
CA ASP A 516 38.62 49.63 30.09
C ASP A 516 39.14 49.16 28.72
N THR A 517 38.89 47.88 28.38
CA THR A 517 39.29 47.32 27.09
C THR A 517 38.40 46.16 26.65
N VAL A 518 38.22 46.00 25.34
CA VAL A 518 37.61 44.81 24.73
C VAL A 518 38.70 43.92 24.15
N VAL A 519 38.83 42.71 24.67
CA VAL A 519 39.86 41.74 24.25
C VAL A 519 39.26 40.73 23.30
N PHE A 520 39.79 40.64 22.09
CA PHE A 520 39.46 39.63 21.08
C PHE A 520 40.45 38.46 21.12
N SER A 521 40.00 37.27 20.76
CA SER A 521 40.87 36.11 20.50
C SER A 521 40.30 35.20 19.45
N ILE A 522 41.18 34.48 18.76
CA ILE A 522 40.83 33.47 17.76
C ILE A 522 41.21 32.10 18.31
N LYS A 523 40.30 31.13 18.24
CA LYS A 523 40.54 29.77 18.74
C LYS A 523 40.10 28.71 17.74
N PRO A 524 40.79 27.55 17.67
CA PRO A 524 40.32 26.41 16.88
C PRO A 524 38.89 26.03 17.26
N SER A 525 38.07 25.72 16.25
CA SER A 525 36.70 25.24 16.47
C SER A 525 36.73 23.82 17.03
N ILE A 526 35.93 23.55 18.06
CA ILE A 526 35.93 22.27 18.80
C ILE A 526 35.26 21.14 17.97
N ARG A 527 34.39 21.49 17.01
CA ARG A 527 33.52 20.53 16.31
C ARG A 527 33.73 20.45 14.79
N GLN A 528 34.57 21.32 14.20
CA GLN A 528 34.79 21.41 12.75
C GLN A 528 36.20 21.92 12.44
N SER A 529 36.75 21.60 11.26
CA SER A 529 38.01 22.16 10.78
C SER A 529 37.87 23.68 10.54
N GLY A 530 38.63 24.50 11.27
CA GLY A 530 38.64 25.96 11.17
C GLY A 530 38.71 26.66 12.53
N TYR A 531 38.38 27.96 12.55
CA TYR A 531 38.54 28.85 13.71
C TYR A 531 37.21 29.50 14.13
N SER A 532 37.17 29.98 15.37
CA SER A 532 36.06 30.75 15.95
C SER A 532 36.57 31.99 16.66
N GLY A 533 35.86 33.10 16.51
CA GLY A 533 36.17 34.36 17.19
C GLY A 533 35.58 34.39 18.60
N ARG A 534 36.32 34.97 19.54
CA ARG A 534 35.85 35.23 20.91
C ARG A 534 36.17 36.67 21.30
N PHE A 535 35.31 37.28 22.11
CA PHE A 535 35.63 38.55 22.75
C PHE A 535 35.21 38.58 24.22
N GLN A 536 35.88 39.41 25.00
CA GLN A 536 35.63 39.61 26.42
C GLN A 536 35.80 41.09 26.76
N ILE A 537 34.94 41.61 27.62
CA ILE A 537 34.93 43.01 28.05
C ILE A 537 35.60 43.08 29.43
N GLN A 538 36.64 43.92 29.55
CA GLN A 538 37.25 44.25 30.82
C GLN A 538 36.79 45.65 31.24
N THR A 539 36.32 45.77 32.48
CA THR A 539 35.84 47.04 33.04
C THR A 539 36.95 47.74 33.80
N LYS A 540 36.85 49.07 33.96
CA LYS A 540 37.82 49.88 34.72
C LYS A 540 37.93 49.47 36.19
N ALA A 541 36.90 48.80 36.72
CA ALA A 541 36.90 48.20 38.06
C ALA A 541 37.60 46.82 38.12
N GLY A 542 38.30 46.41 37.07
CA GLY A 542 39.05 45.14 37.00
C GLY A 542 38.19 43.89 36.75
N LYS A 543 36.86 44.01 36.64
CA LYS A 543 35.96 42.87 36.35
C LYS A 543 35.98 42.51 34.87
N ARG A 544 36.01 41.21 34.57
CA ARG A 544 35.94 40.66 33.20
C ARG A 544 34.57 40.01 32.94
N SER A 545 33.99 40.25 31.76
CA SER A 545 32.78 39.54 31.31
C SER A 545 33.06 38.05 31.07
N ARG A 546 32.03 37.25 30.77
CA ARG A 546 32.26 35.95 30.12
C ARG A 546 32.86 36.14 28.71
N LYS A 547 33.42 35.07 28.14
CA LYS A 547 33.86 35.05 26.74
C LYS A 547 32.64 34.83 25.83
N TYR A 548 32.44 35.72 24.87
CA TYR A 548 31.36 35.66 23.90
C TYR A 548 31.90 35.17 22.56
N LEU A 549 31.25 34.16 21.98
CA LEU A 549 31.61 33.60 20.68
C LEU A 549 31.01 34.42 19.54
N PHE A 550 31.73 34.54 18.42
CA PHE A 550 31.21 35.10 17.19
C PHE A 550 31.83 34.45 15.96
N ALA A 551 31.13 34.60 14.84
CA ALA A 551 31.55 34.18 13.51
C ALA A 551 31.42 35.36 12.55
N THR A 552 32.15 35.32 11.45
CA THR A 552 32.08 36.35 10.40
C THR A 552 30.77 36.28 9.62
N GLN A 553 30.23 35.07 9.43
CA GLN A 553 29.04 34.79 8.61
C GLN A 553 28.18 33.67 9.22
N ILE A 554 26.88 33.65 8.86
CA ILE A 554 25.97 32.56 9.21
C ILE A 554 26.11 31.46 8.15
N ARG A 555 27.03 30.52 8.37
CA ARG A 555 27.25 29.32 7.55
C ARG A 555 27.52 28.11 8.44
N LEU A 556 27.34 26.91 7.88
CA LEU A 556 27.55 25.63 8.58
C LEU A 556 29.03 25.26 8.72
N SER A 557 29.94 25.95 8.05
CA SER A 557 31.39 25.76 8.14
C SER A 557 32.03 26.78 9.08
N ALA A 558 33.12 26.39 9.74
CA ALA A 558 33.93 27.31 10.55
C ALA A 558 34.60 28.40 9.68
N ASP A 559 35.02 29.49 10.33
CA ASP A 559 35.74 30.58 9.64
C ASP A 559 37.22 30.24 9.47
N THR A 560 37.84 30.79 8.42
CA THR A 560 39.29 30.81 8.33
C THR A 560 39.86 31.84 9.31
N LYS A 561 41.12 31.64 9.70
CA LYS A 561 41.83 32.59 10.59
C LYS A 561 41.87 34.00 9.99
N GLN A 562 42.16 34.10 8.69
CA GLN A 562 42.26 35.36 7.96
C GLN A 562 40.92 36.12 7.90
N GLU A 563 39.81 35.42 7.68
CA GLU A 563 38.47 36.04 7.71
C GLU A 563 38.17 36.63 9.10
N LEU A 564 38.50 35.91 10.18
CA LEU A 564 38.30 36.39 11.55
C LEU A 564 39.21 37.58 11.90
N GLU A 565 40.46 37.59 11.45
CA GLU A 565 41.40 38.70 11.68
C GLU A 565 40.90 39.99 11.03
N LEU A 566 40.49 39.92 9.76
CA LEU A 566 39.90 41.07 9.05
C LEU A 566 38.63 41.56 9.74
N TYR A 567 37.76 40.64 10.15
CA TYR A 567 36.53 41.00 10.84
C TYR A 567 36.78 41.60 12.24
N ILE A 568 37.78 41.12 12.97
CA ILE A 568 38.20 41.72 14.24
C ILE A 568 38.74 43.13 14.03
N ALA A 569 39.54 43.36 12.99
CA ALA A 569 40.05 44.70 12.67
C ALA A 569 38.91 45.70 12.44
N ASP A 570 37.85 45.30 11.73
CA ASP A 570 36.64 46.12 11.55
C ASP A 570 35.93 46.43 12.88
N LEU A 571 35.83 45.44 13.76
CA LEU A 571 35.23 45.61 15.09
C LEU A 571 36.07 46.52 15.99
N GLN A 572 37.39 46.43 15.92
CA GLN A 572 38.31 47.32 16.65
C GLN A 572 38.22 48.76 16.15
N ASN A 573 38.17 48.96 14.83
CA ASN A 573 37.96 50.29 14.23
C ASN A 573 36.63 50.90 14.68
N MET A 574 35.57 50.09 14.75
CA MET A 574 34.28 50.52 15.30
C MET A 574 34.39 50.95 16.77
N LEU A 575 35.09 50.19 17.62
CA LEU A 575 35.29 50.55 19.04
C LEU A 575 36.10 51.86 19.20
N ARG A 576 37.13 52.06 18.37
CA ARG A 576 37.96 53.28 18.37
C ARG A 576 37.14 54.54 18.08
N GLN A 577 36.15 54.47 17.19
CA GLN A 577 35.25 55.61 16.91
C GLN A 577 34.51 56.09 18.17
N TYR A 578 34.29 55.20 19.15
CA TYR A 578 33.65 55.51 20.43
C TYR A 578 34.64 55.65 21.59
N ARG A 579 35.94 55.79 21.29
CA ARG A 579 37.04 55.91 22.29
C ARG A 579 37.12 54.73 23.26
N VAL A 580 36.74 53.54 22.81
CA VAL A 580 36.91 52.29 23.58
C VAL A 580 38.17 51.59 23.11
N ASN A 581 39.05 51.25 24.05
CA ASN A 581 40.26 50.49 23.75
C ASN A 581 39.92 49.04 23.42
N SER A 582 40.72 48.45 22.54
CA SER A 582 40.57 47.05 22.18
C SER A 582 41.92 46.43 21.84
N THR A 583 42.11 45.18 22.25
CA THR A 583 43.32 44.39 21.95
C THR A 583 42.93 43.04 21.36
N ILE A 584 43.86 42.42 20.63
CA ILE A 584 43.74 41.04 20.18
C ILE A 584 44.78 40.20 20.90
N HIS A 585 44.38 39.07 21.47
CA HIS A 585 45.27 38.04 21.98
C HIS A 585 45.29 36.90 20.96
N ASN A 586 46.44 36.73 20.33
CA ASN A 586 46.71 35.56 19.52
C ASN A 586 47.25 34.49 20.47
N ASP A 587 46.41 33.51 20.78
CA ASP A 587 46.82 32.29 21.48
C ASP A 587 47.13 31.18 20.47
#